data_AF-A0A1I0I893-F1
#
_entry.id   AF-A0A1I0I893-F1
#
_cell.length_a   1.000
_cell.length_b   1.000
_cell.length_c   1.000
_cell.angle_alpha   90.00
_cell.angle_beta   90.00
_cell.angle_gamma   90.00
#
_symmetry.space_group_name_H-M   'P 1'
#
loop_
_entity.id
_entity.type
_entity.pdbx_description
1 polymer ?
#
loop_
_entity_poly.entity_id
_entity_poly.type
_entity_poly.pdbx_seq_one_letter_code
_entity_poly.pdbx_strand_id
1 'polypeptide(L)'
;MAELTWPRHALSIGVFEFRRSVRALWQDKARLTLMAFGMVIPSLLTLAVTIVFADAIRNIEEFAVPDMVRGMVALFWLFGVYLIAQRVVSARPRINAESLMLTTVSARTVAFGLLVAEMLRILAYAGFPILVLTGVSVFLLGSPVSLILLPVAAVLFAATVVVAGSAVGYAVALLVATSPFVARHKTILGTAATLLAMGGYFLFLYPQISGLSQAALAWVPIGWLADLAVVGTPFVGSSLRAVGVIAGSAALLIVGGLLVERETAVFWFIEPVSPDTEGSVSEQTAEKENLRPATRDSLAAAVTPLVVPRFVSTPVQRVAEWALMRTRRDPNRLMFLLIPVFAIGSPLVSTAVQSGSIGALGAPLTAVALPWLVGSLFAMNPLGDEGAVLPVTLTAVSGDHYVRGLIVPGLVFGLPIILLVTGLAGLVSPYTIGEQLGLVILSGYLTVVAVTISPAIGMAFPRFSAISVGQSRDVLPPRMTAVAVHAVLVLLPGALLAALLVAPRVARTVLAGVFGFVPTIVLELLNSSPDGIGILSTAAGAFRAVGENILAIGLDQLQIIGGGATLIGGILCSYILYQNAVHRFNRYVPL
;
A
#
# COMPACT_ATOMS: atom_id res chain seq x y z
N MET A 1 -34.07 -5.26 22.40
CA MET A 1 -33.82 -5.88 23.72
C MET A 1 -32.73 -5.09 24.41
N ALA A 2 -33.02 -4.44 25.54
CA ALA A 2 -32.01 -3.78 26.35
C ALA A 2 -31.48 -4.81 27.37
N GLU A 3 -30.35 -5.44 27.06
CA GLU A 3 -29.68 -6.36 27.98
C GLU A 3 -29.02 -5.53 29.11
N LEU A 4 -29.37 -5.78 30.38
CA LEU A 4 -28.76 -5.05 31.51
C LEU A 4 -27.22 -5.20 31.57
N THR A 5 -26.68 -6.28 31.02
CA THR A 5 -25.24 -6.60 31.00
C THR A 5 -24.57 -6.29 29.65
N TRP A 6 -25.23 -5.55 28.76
CA TRP A 6 -24.71 -5.23 27.43
C TRP A 6 -23.28 -4.64 27.42
N PRO A 7 -22.84 -3.77 28.36
CA PRO A 7 -21.49 -3.22 28.32
C PRO A 7 -20.42 -4.30 28.60
N ARG A 8 -20.73 -5.25 29.51
CA ARG A 8 -19.84 -6.37 29.82
C ARG A 8 -19.74 -7.34 28.64
N HIS A 9 -20.86 -7.62 27.99
CA HIS A 9 -20.89 -8.43 26.77
C HIS A 9 -20.10 -7.76 25.65
N ALA A 10 -20.32 -6.46 25.40
CA ALA A 10 -19.57 -5.70 24.40
C ALA A 10 -18.06 -5.75 24.67
N LEU A 11 -17.62 -5.54 25.92
CA LEU A 11 -16.21 -5.67 26.30
C LEU A 11 -15.67 -7.07 26.02
N SER A 12 -16.40 -8.13 26.37
CA SER A 12 -15.97 -9.51 26.12
C SER A 12 -15.81 -9.83 24.63
N ILE A 13 -16.75 -9.37 23.80
CA ILE A 13 -16.69 -9.49 22.34
C ILE A 13 -15.46 -8.74 21.81
N GLY A 14 -15.26 -7.51 22.28
CA GLY A 14 -14.14 -6.67 21.86
C GLY A 14 -12.77 -7.26 22.21
N VAL A 15 -12.61 -7.73 23.45
CA VAL A 15 -11.39 -8.41 23.89
C VAL A 15 -11.15 -9.70 23.11
N PHE A 16 -12.20 -10.48 22.84
CA PHE A 16 -12.10 -11.70 22.05
C PHE A 16 -11.64 -11.41 20.61
N GLU A 17 -12.28 -10.44 19.94
CA GLU A 17 -11.93 -10.01 18.58
C GLU A 17 -10.52 -9.42 18.51
N PHE A 18 -10.09 -8.69 19.54
CA PHE A 18 -8.71 -8.22 19.68
C PHE A 18 -7.72 -9.39 19.82
N ARG A 19 -7.94 -10.30 20.78
CA ARG A 19 -7.09 -11.49 20.98
C ARG A 19 -7.01 -12.36 19.75
N ARG A 20 -8.11 -12.51 19.02
CA ARG A 20 -8.15 -13.21 17.73
C ARG A 20 -7.26 -12.52 16.69
N SER A 21 -7.27 -11.18 16.65
CA SER A 21 -6.39 -10.41 15.76
C SER A 21 -4.91 -10.58 16.12
N VAL A 22 -4.60 -10.55 17.42
CA VAL A 22 -3.23 -10.79 17.92
C VAL A 22 -2.76 -12.21 17.57
N ARG A 23 -3.59 -13.23 17.78
CA ARG A 23 -3.25 -14.62 17.42
C ARG A 23 -2.99 -14.78 15.92
N ALA A 24 -3.82 -14.17 15.08
CA ALA A 24 -3.62 -14.17 13.63
C ALA A 24 -2.30 -13.48 13.24
N LEU A 25 -1.96 -12.37 13.91
CA LEU A 25 -0.70 -11.68 13.68
C LEU A 25 0.52 -12.51 14.12
N TRP A 26 0.42 -13.24 15.24
CA TRP A 26 1.48 -14.11 15.72
C TRP A 26 1.76 -15.31 14.80
N GLN A 27 0.75 -15.81 14.11
CA GLN A 27 0.92 -16.85 13.10
C GLN A 27 1.66 -16.34 11.85
N ASP A 28 1.47 -15.06 11.51
CA ASP A 28 2.17 -14.37 10.41
C ASP A 28 3.40 -13.63 10.93
N LYS A 29 4.49 -14.38 11.17
CA LYS A 29 5.75 -13.83 11.71
C LYS A 29 6.28 -12.64 10.87
N ALA A 30 6.11 -12.66 9.55
CA ALA A 30 6.59 -11.60 8.67
C ALA A 30 5.78 -10.30 8.84
N ARG A 31 4.47 -10.40 9.01
CA ARG A 31 3.63 -9.24 9.31
C ARG A 31 3.88 -8.70 10.72
N LEU A 32 4.07 -9.59 11.70
CA LEU A 32 4.42 -9.19 13.06
C LEU A 32 5.74 -8.43 13.09
N THR A 33 6.78 -8.94 12.42
CA THR A 33 8.08 -8.25 12.37
C THR A 33 7.98 -6.92 11.63
N LEU A 34 7.28 -6.85 10.50
CA LEU A 34 7.09 -5.59 9.77
C LEU A 34 6.36 -4.53 10.62
N MET A 35 5.29 -4.93 11.31
CA MET A 35 4.56 -4.05 12.23
C MET A 35 5.42 -3.62 13.42
N ALA A 36 6.16 -4.56 14.03
CA ALA A 36 7.07 -4.26 15.13
C ALA A 36 8.14 -3.28 14.70
N PHE A 37 8.76 -3.46 13.52
CA PHE A 37 9.74 -2.52 13.00
C PHE A 37 9.14 -1.13 12.74
N GLY A 38 7.94 -1.06 12.14
CA GLY A 38 7.24 0.21 11.89
C GLY A 38 6.87 0.97 13.16
N MET A 39 6.76 0.30 14.31
CA MET A 39 6.43 0.90 15.61
C MET A 39 7.67 1.18 16.46
N VAL A 40 8.57 0.20 16.57
CA VAL A 40 9.72 0.22 17.48
C VAL A 40 10.83 1.11 16.92
N ILE A 41 11.18 1.02 15.64
CA ILE A 41 12.28 1.81 15.07
C ILE A 41 12.00 3.31 15.20
N PRO A 42 10.85 3.87 14.75
CA PRO A 42 10.61 5.30 14.88
C PRO A 42 10.60 5.75 16.34
N SER A 43 10.02 4.96 17.24
CA SER A 43 9.99 5.28 18.67
C SER A 43 11.37 5.26 19.32
N LEU A 44 12.23 4.30 18.96
CA LEU A 44 13.62 4.24 19.41
C LEU A 44 14.46 5.38 18.82
N LEU A 45 14.22 5.76 17.56
CA LEU A 45 14.86 6.93 16.95
C LEU A 45 14.45 8.21 17.67
N THR A 46 13.15 8.40 17.95
CA THR A 46 12.66 9.53 18.75
C THR A 46 13.31 9.55 20.13
N LEU A 47 13.38 8.41 20.81
CA LEU A 47 14.05 8.29 22.10
C LEU A 47 15.54 8.64 22.00
N ALA A 48 16.26 8.12 21.00
CA ALA A 48 17.68 8.36 20.79
C ALA A 48 17.96 9.84 20.52
N VAL A 49 17.20 10.48 19.62
CA VAL A 49 17.28 11.93 19.36
C VAL A 49 17.03 12.70 20.65
N THR A 50 16.00 12.32 21.41
CA THR A 50 15.67 12.99 22.66
C THR A 50 16.76 12.86 23.73
N ILE A 51 17.44 11.71 23.80
CA ILE A 51 18.59 11.50 24.70
C ILE A 51 19.77 12.36 24.26
N VAL A 52 20.08 12.40 22.96
CA VAL A 52 21.18 13.20 22.41
C VAL A 52 20.97 14.70 22.69
N PHE A 53 19.74 15.18 22.61
CA PHE A 53 19.39 16.57 22.87
C PHE A 53 18.84 16.82 24.29
N ALA A 54 19.07 15.90 25.23
CA ALA A 54 18.47 15.97 26.56
C ALA A 54 18.78 17.28 27.31
N ASP A 55 20.02 17.74 27.26
CA ASP A 55 20.44 18.99 27.92
C ASP A 55 19.79 20.22 27.27
N ALA A 56 19.62 20.21 25.95
CA ALA A 56 18.92 21.29 25.24
C ALA A 56 17.42 21.30 25.57
N ILE A 57 16.79 20.12 25.69
CA ILE A 57 15.37 19.97 26.00
C ILE A 57 15.06 20.38 27.44
N ARG A 58 15.94 20.06 28.40
CA ARG A 58 15.77 20.43 29.82
C ARG A 58 15.82 21.93 30.06
N ASN A 59 16.58 22.66 29.23
CA ASN A 59 16.78 24.09 29.34
C ASN A 59 15.91 24.89 28.35
N ILE A 60 14.87 24.29 27.78
CA ILE A 60 14.01 24.96 26.81
C ILE A 60 13.19 26.05 27.53
N GLU A 61 13.17 27.26 26.97
CA GLU A 61 12.31 28.33 27.46
C GLU A 61 10.85 28.03 27.12
N GLU A 62 9.94 28.66 27.89
CA GLU A 62 8.52 28.54 27.63
C GLU A 62 8.16 29.08 26.25
N PHE A 63 7.49 28.27 25.43
CA PHE A 63 7.04 28.69 24.11
C PHE A 63 5.65 28.16 23.78
N ALA A 64 4.89 28.96 23.04
CA ALA A 64 3.53 28.62 22.67
C ALA A 64 3.50 27.43 21.72
N VAL A 65 2.59 26.47 21.96
CA VAL A 65 2.41 25.33 21.05
C VAL A 65 2.11 25.86 19.64
N PRO A 66 2.92 25.49 18.61
CA PRO A 66 2.71 25.97 17.25
C PRO A 66 1.40 25.43 16.66
N ASP A 67 0.72 26.23 15.85
CA ASP A 67 -0.50 25.80 15.14
C ASP A 67 -0.24 24.62 14.19
N MET A 68 0.99 24.50 13.67
CA MET A 68 1.42 23.33 12.89
C MET A 68 1.28 22.02 13.67
N VAL A 69 1.56 22.00 14.98
CA VAL A 69 1.43 20.80 15.83
C VAL A 69 -0.03 20.39 15.97
N ARG A 70 -0.91 21.36 16.26
CA ARG A 70 -2.36 21.13 16.32
C ARG A 70 -2.90 20.60 15.01
N GLY A 71 -2.49 21.24 13.91
CA GLY A 71 -2.81 20.82 12.55
C GLY A 71 -2.34 19.41 12.23
N MET A 72 -1.14 19.03 12.67
CA MET A 72 -0.60 17.69 12.48
C MET A 72 -1.41 16.63 13.24
N VAL A 73 -1.83 16.91 14.49
CA VAL A 73 -2.72 16.03 15.25
C VAL A 73 -4.06 15.85 14.53
N ALA A 74 -4.65 16.93 14.01
CA ALA A 74 -5.87 16.86 13.22
C ALA A 74 -5.68 16.06 11.92
N LEU A 75 -4.53 16.23 11.24
CA LEU A 75 -4.20 15.51 10.01
C LEU A 75 -4.05 14.01 10.26
N PHE A 76 -3.34 13.60 11.32
CA PHE A 76 -3.26 12.19 11.72
C PHE A 76 -4.60 11.61 12.16
N TRP A 77 -5.46 12.43 12.78
CA TRP A 77 -6.82 12.02 13.10
C TRP A 77 -7.63 11.72 11.84
N LEU A 78 -7.60 12.60 10.83
CA LEU A 78 -8.26 12.38 9.54
C LEU A 78 -7.77 11.10 8.85
N PHE A 79 -6.45 10.85 8.90
CA PHE A 79 -5.87 9.61 8.39
C PHE A 79 -6.37 8.39 9.15
N GLY A 80 -6.42 8.46 10.48
CA GLY A 80 -6.98 7.40 11.32
C GLY A 80 -8.45 7.10 10.99
N VAL A 81 -9.27 8.14 10.86
CA VAL A 81 -10.68 8.03 10.45
C VAL A 81 -10.80 7.34 9.10
N TYR A 82 -9.99 7.74 8.12
CA TYR A 82 -9.95 7.11 6.81
C TYR A 82 -9.58 5.62 6.90
N LEU A 83 -8.54 5.25 7.66
CA LEU A 83 -8.14 3.85 7.82
C LEU A 83 -9.22 2.99 8.47
N ILE A 84 -9.89 3.49 9.51
CA ILE A 84 -10.99 2.77 10.16
C ILE A 84 -12.19 2.64 9.22
N ALA A 85 -12.59 3.72 8.53
CA ALA A 85 -13.67 3.69 7.57
C ALA A 85 -13.40 2.70 6.43
N GLN A 86 -12.19 2.74 5.85
CA GLN A 86 -11.76 1.82 4.79
C GLN A 86 -11.79 0.36 5.28
N ARG A 87 -11.38 0.12 6.53
CA ARG A 87 -11.42 -1.22 7.13
C ARG A 87 -12.84 -1.72 7.38
N VAL A 88 -13.75 -0.87 7.84
CA VAL A 88 -15.17 -1.22 8.02
C VAL A 88 -15.80 -1.60 6.68
N VAL A 89 -15.59 -0.78 5.65
CA VAL A 89 -16.15 -1.01 4.30
C VAL A 89 -15.57 -2.25 3.62
N SER A 90 -14.26 -2.46 3.70
CA SER A 90 -13.57 -3.51 2.92
C SER A 90 -13.42 -4.85 3.63
N ALA A 91 -13.13 -4.85 4.93
CA ALA A 91 -12.75 -6.04 5.67
C ALA A 91 -13.84 -6.54 6.63
N ARG A 92 -14.77 -5.67 7.04
CA ARG A 92 -15.87 -6.01 7.96
C ARG A 92 -17.25 -5.50 7.50
N PRO A 93 -17.67 -5.65 6.23
CA PRO A 93 -19.05 -5.32 5.87
C PRO A 93 -20.05 -6.24 6.59
N ARG A 94 -19.68 -7.45 7.00
CA ARG A 94 -20.54 -8.30 7.85
C ARG A 94 -19.73 -8.95 8.97
N ILE A 95 -20.42 -9.24 10.06
CA ILE A 95 -19.82 -9.78 11.28
C ILE A 95 -19.46 -11.26 11.05
N ASN A 96 -18.35 -11.71 11.65
CA ASN A 96 -18.00 -13.13 11.64
C ASN A 96 -19.04 -13.94 12.42
N ALA A 97 -19.54 -15.03 11.83
CA ALA A 97 -20.64 -15.82 12.40
C ALA A 97 -21.87 -14.96 12.71
N GLU A 98 -22.23 -14.06 11.78
CA GLU A 98 -23.36 -13.13 11.84
C GLU A 98 -24.63 -13.77 12.39
N SER A 99 -25.04 -14.92 11.86
CA SER A 99 -26.25 -15.63 12.30
C SER A 99 -26.20 -16.04 13.77
N LEU A 100 -25.03 -16.41 14.30
CA LEU A 100 -24.87 -16.78 15.72
C LEU A 100 -24.82 -15.52 16.59
N MET A 101 -24.08 -14.48 16.18
CA MET A 101 -23.96 -13.26 16.99
C MET A 101 -25.27 -12.48 17.06
N LEU A 102 -25.97 -12.29 15.94
CA LEU A 102 -27.21 -11.51 15.90
C LEU A 102 -28.43 -12.24 16.48
N THR A 103 -28.34 -13.56 16.69
CA THR A 103 -29.37 -14.33 17.40
C THR A 103 -29.11 -14.45 18.89
N THR A 104 -27.85 -14.30 19.34
CA THR A 104 -27.47 -14.46 20.75
C THR A 104 -27.41 -13.14 21.52
N VAL A 105 -27.01 -12.05 20.87
CA VAL A 105 -26.89 -10.72 21.47
C VAL A 105 -27.45 -9.64 20.56
N SER A 106 -27.87 -8.53 21.17
CA SER A 106 -28.33 -7.34 20.44
C SER A 106 -27.24 -6.74 19.53
N ALA A 107 -27.67 -6.17 18.39
CA ALA A 107 -26.79 -5.47 17.45
C ALA A 107 -25.95 -4.37 18.11
N ARG A 108 -26.56 -3.61 19.04
CA ARG A 108 -25.85 -2.63 19.88
C ARG A 108 -24.62 -3.25 20.55
N THR A 109 -24.79 -4.37 21.22
CA THR A 109 -23.71 -5.05 21.96
C THR A 109 -22.57 -5.47 21.05
N VAL A 110 -22.89 -5.99 19.86
CA VAL A 110 -21.89 -6.37 18.86
C VAL A 110 -21.18 -5.15 18.30
N ALA A 111 -21.90 -4.09 17.95
CA ALA A 111 -21.35 -2.85 17.39
C ALA A 111 -20.34 -2.21 18.35
N PHE A 112 -20.73 -2.01 19.61
CA PHE A 112 -19.82 -1.48 20.64
C PHE A 112 -18.65 -2.43 20.94
N GLY A 113 -18.86 -3.75 20.89
CA GLY A 113 -17.76 -4.71 21.01
C GLY A 113 -16.74 -4.60 19.89
N LEU A 114 -17.18 -4.36 18.65
CA LEU A 114 -16.28 -4.10 17.52
C LEU A 114 -15.52 -2.77 17.68
N LEU A 115 -16.17 -1.72 18.19
CA LEU A 115 -15.50 -0.45 18.50
C LEU A 115 -14.41 -0.65 19.56
N VAL A 116 -14.70 -1.39 20.63
CA VAL A 116 -13.70 -1.76 21.66
C VAL A 116 -12.53 -2.52 21.02
N ALA A 117 -12.81 -3.48 20.13
CA ALA A 117 -11.76 -4.22 19.45
C ALA A 117 -10.84 -3.30 18.62
N GLU A 118 -11.40 -2.33 17.89
CA GLU A 118 -10.60 -1.37 17.12
C GLU A 118 -9.82 -0.41 18.01
N MET A 119 -10.42 0.07 19.11
CA MET A 119 -9.73 0.90 20.10
C MET A 119 -8.51 0.17 20.67
N LEU A 120 -8.66 -1.09 21.07
CA LEU A 120 -7.55 -1.91 21.58
C LEU A 120 -6.45 -2.11 20.53
N ARG A 121 -6.80 -2.25 19.24
CA ARG A 121 -5.80 -2.34 18.17
C ARG A 121 -5.00 -1.05 18.02
N ILE A 122 -5.68 0.11 17.98
CA ILE A 122 -5.00 1.40 17.87
C ILE A 122 -4.07 1.62 19.08
N LEU A 123 -4.56 1.38 20.29
CA LEU A 123 -3.76 1.55 21.51
C LEU A 123 -2.59 0.57 21.58
N ALA A 124 -2.73 -0.66 21.07
CA ALA A 124 -1.63 -1.60 20.98
C ALA A 124 -0.52 -1.09 20.04
N TYR A 125 -0.86 -0.42 18.93
CA TYR A 125 0.13 0.20 18.04
C TYR A 125 0.72 1.50 18.60
N ALA A 126 -0.09 2.32 19.26
CA ALA A 126 0.33 3.61 19.79
C ALA A 126 1.06 3.51 21.14
N GLY A 127 0.94 2.37 21.85
CA GLY A 127 1.40 2.22 23.23
C GLY A 127 2.88 2.56 23.44
N PHE A 128 3.78 2.01 22.61
CA PHE A 128 5.21 2.29 22.75
C PHE A 128 5.58 3.75 22.43
N PRO A 129 5.12 4.36 21.31
CA PRO A 129 5.28 5.80 21.10
C PRO A 129 4.78 6.66 22.27
N ILE A 130 3.60 6.35 22.83
CA ILE A 130 3.02 7.08 23.96
C ILE A 130 3.91 6.94 25.21
N LEU A 131 4.42 5.74 25.49
CA LEU A 131 5.32 5.51 26.61
C LEU A 131 6.61 6.32 26.48
N VAL A 132 7.20 6.37 25.27
CA VAL A 132 8.38 7.20 24.99
C VAL A 132 8.06 8.68 25.23
N LEU A 133 6.99 9.21 24.63
CA LEU A 133 6.59 10.61 24.80
C LEU A 133 6.28 10.97 26.25
N THR A 134 5.66 10.04 26.99
CA THR A 134 5.38 10.20 28.42
C THR A 134 6.66 10.24 29.23
N GLY A 135 7.60 9.32 28.99
CA GLY A 135 8.90 9.33 29.64
C GLY A 135 9.69 10.61 29.37
N VAL A 136 9.72 11.07 28.12
CA VAL A 136 10.34 12.36 27.74
C VAL A 136 9.73 13.52 28.51
N SER A 137 8.40 13.58 28.57
CA SER A 137 7.70 14.69 29.24
C SER A 137 7.90 14.70 30.75
N VAL A 138 7.98 13.53 31.37
CA VAL A 138 8.22 13.42 32.82
C VAL A 138 9.68 13.70 33.17
N PHE A 139 10.63 13.06 32.49
CA PHE A 139 12.04 13.07 32.88
C PHE A 139 12.85 14.24 32.30
N LEU A 140 12.46 14.78 31.15
CA LEU A 140 13.19 15.88 30.51
C LEU A 140 12.45 17.20 30.62
N LEU A 141 11.12 17.19 30.52
CA LEU A 141 10.30 18.41 30.65
C LEU A 141 9.80 18.66 32.07
N GLY A 142 10.11 17.78 33.03
CA GLY A 142 9.76 17.96 34.44
C GLY A 142 8.26 17.90 34.74
N SER A 143 7.46 17.27 33.88
CA SER A 143 5.99 17.27 33.98
C SER A 143 5.44 15.96 34.55
N PRO A 144 5.20 15.84 35.87
CA PRO A 144 4.61 14.61 36.43
C PRO A 144 3.16 14.40 35.97
N VAL A 145 2.43 15.49 35.67
CA VAL A 145 1.03 15.45 35.20
C VAL A 145 0.92 14.74 33.84
N SER A 146 1.98 14.76 33.04
CA SER A 146 2.06 14.06 31.75
C SER A 146 1.88 12.54 31.86
N LEU A 147 2.11 11.93 33.04
CA LEU A 147 1.82 10.52 33.30
C LEU A 147 0.36 10.14 33.08
N ILE A 148 -0.55 11.11 33.23
CA ILE A 148 -2.00 10.91 33.08
C ILE A 148 -2.48 11.53 31.77
N LEU A 149 -2.06 12.77 31.47
CA LEU A 149 -2.64 13.53 30.35
C LEU A 149 -2.28 12.96 28.99
N LEU A 150 -1.07 12.45 28.78
CA LEU A 150 -0.69 11.83 27.51
C LEU A 150 -1.47 10.53 27.24
N PRO A 151 -1.57 9.58 28.18
CA PRO A 151 -2.45 8.43 28.03
C PRO A 151 -3.92 8.81 27.81
N VAL A 152 -4.45 9.79 28.54
CA VAL A 152 -5.84 10.26 28.35
C VAL A 152 -6.04 10.86 26.97
N ALA A 153 -5.13 11.72 26.50
CA ALA A 153 -5.18 12.31 25.17
C ALA A 153 -5.12 11.23 24.09
N ALA A 154 -4.28 10.20 24.26
CA ALA A 154 -4.19 9.09 23.33
C ALA A 154 -5.46 8.22 23.30
N VAL A 155 -6.06 7.95 24.46
CA VAL A 155 -7.33 7.21 24.54
C VAL A 155 -8.46 8.00 23.88
N LEU A 156 -8.54 9.31 24.13
CA LEU A 156 -9.52 10.20 23.48
C LEU A 156 -9.31 10.26 21.96
N PHE A 157 -8.06 10.39 21.52
CA PHE A 157 -7.70 10.33 20.10
C PHE A 157 -8.18 9.01 19.48
N ALA A 158 -7.82 7.87 20.07
CA ALA A 158 -8.21 6.57 19.56
C ALA A 158 -9.74 6.39 19.56
N ALA A 159 -10.43 6.82 20.62
CA ALA A 159 -11.89 6.73 20.72
C ALA A 159 -12.57 7.52 19.59
N THR A 160 -12.16 8.77 19.39
CA THR A 160 -12.77 9.64 18.38
C THR A 160 -12.47 9.16 16.96
N VAL A 161 -11.25 8.68 16.69
CA VAL A 161 -10.90 8.03 15.41
C VAL A 161 -11.80 6.83 15.13
N VAL A 162 -11.95 5.93 16.11
CA VAL A 162 -12.71 4.69 15.94
C VAL A 162 -14.18 4.98 15.72
N VAL A 163 -14.78 5.86 16.52
CA VAL A 163 -16.21 6.20 16.40
C VAL A 163 -16.48 6.94 15.08
N ALA A 164 -15.72 7.98 14.76
CA ALA A 164 -15.94 8.75 13.53
C ALA A 164 -15.66 7.90 12.28
N GLY A 165 -14.56 7.14 12.27
CA GLY A 165 -14.23 6.24 11.17
C GLY A 165 -15.26 5.12 10.99
N SER A 166 -15.79 4.57 12.09
CA SER A 166 -16.84 3.53 12.00
C SER A 166 -18.15 4.09 11.49
N ALA A 167 -18.55 5.29 11.95
CA ALA A 167 -19.75 5.96 11.44
C ALA A 167 -19.64 6.23 9.93
N VAL A 168 -18.52 6.81 9.48
CA VAL A 168 -18.28 7.03 8.04
C VAL A 168 -18.26 5.69 7.27
N GLY A 169 -17.62 4.66 7.83
CA GLY A 169 -17.54 3.35 7.21
C GLY A 169 -18.90 2.67 7.04
N TYR A 170 -19.74 2.67 8.09
CA TYR A 170 -21.07 2.08 8.03
C TYR A 170 -22.04 2.93 7.20
N ALA A 171 -21.94 4.26 7.22
CA ALA A 171 -22.68 5.13 6.29
C ALA A 171 -22.40 4.77 4.82
N VAL A 172 -21.12 4.59 4.46
CA VAL A 172 -20.73 4.17 3.11
C VAL A 172 -21.23 2.76 2.80
N ALA A 173 -21.09 1.82 3.74
CA ALA A 173 -21.56 0.44 3.56
C ALA A 173 -23.09 0.38 3.34
N LEU A 174 -23.84 1.16 4.11
CA LEU A 174 -25.28 1.35 3.93
C LEU A 174 -25.61 1.92 2.57
N LEU A 175 -24.94 3.00 2.18
CA LEU A 175 -25.18 3.67 0.91
C LEU A 175 -24.90 2.73 -0.29
N VAL A 176 -23.87 1.88 -0.19
CA VAL A 176 -23.60 0.81 -1.16
C VAL A 176 -24.70 -0.26 -1.15
N ALA A 177 -25.24 -0.60 0.02
CA ALA A 177 -26.28 -1.63 0.16
C ALA A 177 -27.68 -1.15 -0.26
N THR A 178 -27.99 0.15 -0.12
CA THR A 178 -29.31 0.71 -0.38
C THR A 178 -29.44 1.35 -1.77
N SER A 179 -28.35 1.79 -2.39
CA SER A 179 -28.39 2.49 -3.69
C SER A 179 -27.95 1.58 -4.84
N PRO A 180 -28.83 1.23 -5.80
CA PRO A 180 -28.46 0.44 -6.98
C PRO A 180 -27.34 1.09 -7.82
N PHE A 181 -27.37 2.43 -7.92
CA PHE A 181 -26.37 3.20 -8.68
C PHE A 181 -24.98 3.06 -8.04
N VAL A 182 -24.90 3.18 -6.72
CA VAL A 182 -23.63 3.12 -6.01
C VAL A 182 -23.12 1.68 -5.96
N ALA A 183 -24.00 0.70 -5.74
CA ALA A 183 -23.65 -0.71 -5.83
C ALA A 183 -23.02 -1.05 -7.18
N ARG A 184 -23.59 -0.52 -8.27
CA ARG A 184 -23.10 -0.70 -9.65
C ARG A 184 -21.75 -0.04 -9.89
N HIS A 185 -21.52 1.16 -9.35
CA HIS A 185 -20.28 1.94 -9.58
C HIS A 185 -19.31 1.93 -8.38
N LYS A 186 -19.46 1.00 -7.44
CA LYS A 186 -18.73 0.99 -6.17
C LYS A 186 -17.21 1.06 -6.33
N THR A 187 -16.66 0.42 -7.37
CA THR A 187 -15.22 0.44 -7.65
C THR A 187 -14.78 1.82 -8.10
N ILE A 188 -15.48 2.45 -9.04
CA ILE A 188 -15.12 3.77 -9.59
C ILE A 188 -15.26 4.84 -8.49
N LEU A 189 -16.41 4.85 -7.79
CA LEU A 189 -16.67 5.79 -6.71
C LEU A 189 -15.72 5.58 -5.53
N GLY A 190 -15.45 4.32 -5.16
CA GLY A 190 -14.50 3.99 -4.09
C GLY A 190 -13.07 4.40 -4.42
N THR A 191 -12.61 4.15 -5.65
CA THR A 191 -11.30 4.61 -6.12
C THR A 191 -11.22 6.14 -6.16
N ALA A 192 -12.22 6.82 -6.70
CA ALA A 192 -12.27 8.28 -6.73
C ALA A 192 -12.26 8.89 -5.32
N ALA A 193 -13.10 8.39 -4.41
CA ALA A 193 -13.14 8.83 -3.01
C ALA A 193 -11.79 8.59 -2.31
N THR A 194 -11.15 7.45 -2.55
CA THR A 194 -9.81 7.14 -2.03
C THR A 194 -8.76 8.12 -2.55
N LEU A 195 -8.75 8.40 -3.85
CA LEU A 195 -7.82 9.35 -4.46
C LEU A 195 -8.04 10.77 -3.95
N LEU A 196 -9.29 11.20 -3.76
CA LEU A 196 -9.60 12.51 -3.20
C LEU A 196 -9.20 12.62 -1.73
N ALA A 197 -9.53 11.61 -0.91
CA ALA A 197 -9.17 11.60 0.50
C ALA A 197 -7.65 11.55 0.71
N MET A 198 -6.98 10.64 0.01
CA MET A 198 -5.53 10.47 0.12
C MET A 198 -4.76 11.61 -0.54
N GLY A 199 -5.23 12.09 -1.71
CA GLY A 199 -4.67 13.26 -2.38
C GLY A 199 -4.77 14.50 -1.51
N GLY A 200 -5.96 14.76 -0.94
CA GLY A 200 -6.17 15.85 0.02
C GLY A 200 -5.27 15.73 1.24
N TYR A 201 -5.16 14.52 1.82
CA TYR A 201 -4.23 14.25 2.92
C TYR A 201 -2.77 14.59 2.56
N PHE A 202 -2.30 14.16 1.39
CA PHE A 202 -0.94 14.44 0.94
C PHE A 202 -0.67 15.91 0.65
N LEU A 203 -1.67 16.69 0.24
CA LEU A 203 -1.53 18.14 0.10
C LEU A 203 -1.15 18.79 1.43
N PHE A 204 -1.73 18.37 2.55
CA PHE A 204 -1.35 18.89 3.87
C PHE A 204 -0.10 18.22 4.44
N LEU A 205 0.17 16.96 4.10
CA LEU A 205 1.35 16.25 4.60
C LEU A 205 2.65 16.86 4.05
N TYR A 206 2.63 17.31 2.80
CA TYR A 206 3.78 17.87 2.10
C TYR A 206 3.54 19.34 1.70
N PRO A 207 3.55 20.28 2.68
CA PRO A 207 3.28 21.71 2.43
C PRO A 207 4.28 22.34 1.45
N GLN A 208 5.47 21.76 1.29
CA GLN A 208 6.49 22.20 0.33
C GLN A 208 6.02 22.08 -1.12
N ILE A 209 5.07 21.17 -1.40
CA ILE A 209 4.54 20.92 -2.74
C ILE A 209 3.28 21.74 -3.00
N SER A 210 2.37 21.74 -2.03
CA SER A 210 1.02 22.29 -2.18
C SER A 210 0.91 23.76 -1.79
N GLY A 211 1.85 24.26 -0.98
CA GLY A 211 1.72 25.54 -0.26
C GLY A 211 0.71 25.52 0.89
N LEU A 212 0.02 24.39 1.12
CA LEU A 212 -0.98 24.25 2.19
C LEU A 212 -0.34 23.76 3.48
N SER A 213 -0.14 24.66 4.43
CA SER A 213 0.39 24.33 5.75
C SER A 213 -0.60 23.50 6.58
N GLN A 214 -0.07 22.57 7.39
CA GLN A 214 -0.85 21.87 8.40
C GLN A 214 -1.50 22.85 9.39
N ALA A 215 -0.91 24.03 9.60
CA ALA A 215 -1.47 25.06 10.48
C ALA A 215 -2.90 25.49 10.08
N ALA A 216 -3.26 25.35 8.78
CA ALA A 216 -4.63 25.58 8.32
C ALA A 216 -5.66 24.60 8.90
N LEU A 217 -5.22 23.49 9.50
CA LEU A 217 -6.06 22.52 10.21
C LEU A 217 -6.08 22.75 11.73
N ALA A 218 -5.38 23.77 12.25
CA ALA A 218 -5.33 24.04 13.69
C ALA A 218 -6.68 24.42 14.31
N TRP A 219 -7.65 24.84 13.49
CA TRP A 219 -9.02 25.14 13.93
C TRP A 219 -9.87 23.88 14.13
N VAL A 220 -9.43 22.72 13.63
CA VAL A 220 -10.13 21.45 13.83
C VAL A 220 -10.03 21.08 15.31
N PRO A 221 -11.15 20.95 16.05
CA PRO A 221 -11.11 20.80 17.51
C PRO A 221 -10.31 19.63 18.03
N ILE A 222 -10.20 18.54 17.26
CA ILE A 222 -9.40 17.37 17.63
C ILE A 222 -7.90 17.68 17.67
N GLY A 223 -7.44 18.64 16.86
CA GLY A 223 -6.05 19.12 16.90
C GLY A 223 -5.67 19.74 18.24
N TRP A 224 -6.66 20.21 19.02
CA TRP A 224 -6.47 20.78 20.34
C TRP A 224 -6.17 19.72 21.43
N LEU A 225 -6.17 18.43 21.09
CA LEU A 225 -5.58 17.38 21.95
C LEU A 225 -4.10 17.67 22.22
N ALA A 226 -3.41 18.37 21.32
CA ALA A 226 -2.07 18.88 21.57
C ALA A 226 -2.04 19.82 22.79
N ASP A 227 -3.01 20.74 22.92
CA ASP A 227 -3.10 21.67 24.05
C ASP A 227 -3.36 20.94 25.38
N LEU A 228 -4.09 19.83 25.36
CA LEU A 228 -4.29 18.97 26.54
C LEU A 228 -3.02 18.19 26.90
N ALA A 229 -2.30 17.68 25.90
CA ALA A 229 -1.11 16.84 26.08
C ALA A 229 0.10 17.61 26.66
N VAL A 230 0.18 18.91 26.41
CA VAL A 230 1.29 19.76 26.89
C VAL A 230 1.06 20.38 28.27
N VAL A 231 -0.10 20.19 28.89
CA VAL A 231 -0.39 20.81 30.19
C VAL A 231 0.64 20.36 31.23
N GLY A 232 1.26 21.33 31.90
CA GLY A 232 2.31 21.09 32.89
C GLY A 232 3.68 20.82 32.30
N THR A 233 3.88 21.06 31.01
CA THR A 233 5.19 21.10 30.34
C THR A 233 5.57 22.56 30.03
N PRO A 234 6.82 22.85 29.62
CA PRO A 234 7.23 24.20 29.18
C PRO A 234 6.49 24.71 27.93
N PHE A 235 5.73 23.86 27.23
CA PHE A 235 4.96 24.30 26.06
C PHE A 235 3.63 24.94 26.50
N VAL A 236 3.45 26.23 26.21
CA VAL A 236 2.27 26.99 26.61
C VAL A 236 1.10 26.68 25.66
N GLY A 237 0.18 25.83 26.12
CA GLY A 237 -1.07 25.50 25.44
C GLY A 237 -2.24 26.41 25.86
N SER A 238 -3.33 26.41 25.08
CA SER A 238 -4.54 27.15 25.43
C SER A 238 -5.49 26.31 26.29
N SER A 239 -5.76 26.74 27.53
CA SER A 239 -6.71 26.06 28.43
C SER A 239 -8.12 25.98 27.84
N LEU A 240 -8.56 27.00 27.09
CA LEU A 240 -9.86 27.01 26.43
C LEU A 240 -9.95 25.92 25.35
N ARG A 241 -8.88 25.74 24.57
CA ARG A 241 -8.79 24.68 23.55
C ARG A 241 -8.75 23.29 24.19
N ALA A 242 -8.04 23.13 25.31
CA ALA A 242 -8.00 21.88 26.08
C ALA A 242 -9.39 21.49 26.65
N VAL A 243 -10.15 22.44 27.20
CA VAL A 243 -11.53 22.18 27.64
C VAL A 243 -12.44 21.91 26.43
N GLY A 244 -12.29 22.69 25.37
CA GLY A 244 -13.04 22.55 24.12
C GLY A 244 -12.89 21.16 23.49
N VAL A 245 -11.69 20.59 23.51
CA VAL A 245 -11.47 19.24 22.93
C VAL A 245 -12.06 18.13 23.76
N ILE A 246 -12.09 18.26 25.09
CA ILE A 246 -12.75 17.29 25.96
C ILE A 246 -14.26 17.30 25.68
N ALA A 247 -14.87 18.48 25.66
CA ALA A 247 -16.30 18.64 25.38
C ALA A 247 -16.65 18.19 23.95
N GLY A 248 -15.86 18.58 22.95
CA GLY A 248 -16.03 18.19 21.56
C GLY A 248 -15.87 16.68 21.33
N SER A 249 -14.88 16.06 22.00
CA SER A 249 -14.70 14.61 21.95
C SER A 249 -15.87 13.89 22.60
N ALA A 250 -16.36 14.35 23.75
CA ALA A 250 -17.52 13.77 24.41
C ALA A 250 -18.78 13.85 23.51
N ALA A 251 -19.04 15.01 22.91
CA ALA A 251 -20.15 15.19 21.97
C ALA A 251 -20.01 14.26 20.75
N LEU A 252 -18.82 14.16 20.16
CA LEU A 252 -18.54 13.28 19.03
C LEU A 252 -18.73 11.80 19.39
N LEU A 253 -18.28 11.36 20.57
CA LEU A 253 -18.42 9.98 21.02
C LEU A 253 -19.89 9.61 21.27
N ILE A 254 -20.68 10.53 21.85
CA ILE A 254 -22.11 10.31 22.09
C ILE A 254 -22.87 10.27 20.76
N VAL A 255 -22.76 11.31 19.93
CA VAL A 255 -23.50 11.41 18.67
C VAL A 255 -23.04 10.33 17.69
N GLY A 256 -21.74 10.14 17.54
CA GLY A 256 -21.16 9.12 16.67
C GLY A 256 -21.47 7.70 17.14
N GLY A 257 -21.48 7.44 18.46
CA GLY A 257 -21.88 6.14 19.01
C GLY A 257 -23.34 5.81 18.68
N LEU A 258 -24.25 6.78 18.83
CA LEU A 258 -25.66 6.63 18.45
C LEU A 258 -25.84 6.41 16.93
N LEU A 259 -25.04 7.10 16.11
CA LEU A 259 -25.03 6.91 14.66
C LEU A 259 -24.56 5.50 14.30
N VAL A 260 -23.43 5.04 14.84
CA VAL A 260 -22.92 3.68 14.60
C VAL A 260 -23.95 2.63 15.01
N GLU A 261 -24.58 2.79 16.19
CA GLU A 261 -25.64 1.89 16.62
C GLU A 261 -26.79 1.84 15.62
N ARG A 262 -27.29 3.01 15.19
CA ARG A 262 -28.39 3.10 14.23
C ARG A 262 -28.01 2.50 12.88
N GLU A 263 -26.84 2.84 12.37
CA GLU A 263 -26.37 2.39 11.05
C GLU A 263 -26.17 0.87 11.02
N THR A 264 -25.53 0.31 12.05
CA THR A 264 -25.33 -1.15 12.16
C THR A 264 -26.65 -1.91 12.32
N ALA A 265 -27.59 -1.38 13.10
CA ALA A 265 -28.92 -1.96 13.26
C ALA A 265 -29.74 -1.93 11.96
N VAL A 266 -29.52 -0.99 11.05
CA VAL A 266 -30.15 -1.01 9.72
C VAL A 266 -29.39 -1.95 8.79
N PHE A 267 -28.07 -1.80 8.74
CA PHE A 267 -27.21 -2.47 7.77
C PHE A 267 -27.18 -3.98 7.90
N TRP A 268 -27.18 -4.51 9.13
CA TRP A 268 -27.10 -5.96 9.35
C TRP A 268 -28.43 -6.68 9.15
N PHE A 269 -29.54 -5.94 9.06
CA PHE A 269 -30.87 -6.52 8.87
C PHE A 269 -31.50 -6.18 7.51
N ILE A 270 -30.82 -5.38 6.68
CA ILE A 270 -31.28 -5.08 5.32
C ILE A 270 -30.81 -6.16 4.33
N GLU A 271 -31.69 -6.52 3.40
CA GLU A 271 -31.29 -7.29 2.21
C GLU A 271 -30.64 -6.32 1.21
N PRO A 272 -29.35 -6.50 0.86
CA PRO A 272 -28.65 -5.57 -0.01
C PRO A 272 -29.23 -5.60 -1.42
N VAL A 273 -29.30 -4.43 -2.06
CA VAL A 273 -29.73 -4.33 -3.46
C VAL A 273 -28.74 -5.10 -4.34
N SER A 274 -29.25 -6.12 -5.03
CA SER A 274 -28.49 -6.85 -6.05
C SER A 274 -28.67 -6.15 -7.42
N PRO A 275 -27.61 -5.55 -7.99
CA PRO A 275 -27.71 -4.87 -9.29
C PRO A 275 -28.09 -5.80 -10.45
N ASP A 276 -27.98 -7.13 -10.25
CA ASP A 276 -28.33 -8.14 -11.25
C ASP A 276 -29.84 -8.46 -11.30
N THR A 277 -30.63 -8.03 -10.31
CA THR A 277 -32.06 -8.42 -10.18
C THR A 277 -33.01 -7.43 -10.88
N GLU A 278 -32.64 -6.16 -11.05
CA GLU A 278 -33.49 -5.19 -11.77
C GLU A 278 -33.56 -5.46 -13.28
N GLY A 279 -32.61 -6.22 -13.84
CA GLY A 279 -32.66 -6.64 -15.24
C GLY A 279 -33.52 -7.88 -15.50
N SER A 280 -33.72 -8.75 -14.50
CA SER A 280 -34.39 -10.04 -14.71
C SER A 280 -35.92 -9.96 -14.67
N VAL A 281 -36.49 -8.97 -13.96
CA VAL A 281 -37.96 -8.80 -13.90
C VAL A 281 -38.51 -8.19 -15.20
N SER A 282 -37.73 -7.35 -15.89
CA SER A 282 -38.12 -6.80 -17.20
C SER A 282 -37.84 -7.77 -18.35
N GLU A 283 -36.92 -8.74 -18.20
CA GLU A 283 -36.67 -9.79 -19.19
C GLU A 283 -37.75 -10.90 -19.15
N GLN A 284 -38.32 -11.24 -17.98
CA GLN A 284 -39.37 -12.28 -17.89
C GLN A 284 -40.67 -11.95 -18.65
N THR A 285 -40.94 -10.68 -18.95
CA THR A 285 -42.13 -10.29 -19.75
C THR A 285 -41.82 -10.22 -21.25
N ALA A 286 -40.54 -10.15 -21.63
CA ALA A 286 -40.08 -10.17 -23.03
C ALA A 286 -39.65 -11.57 -23.52
N GLU A 287 -39.49 -12.53 -22.60
CA GLU A 287 -38.99 -13.89 -22.87
C GLU A 287 -40.02 -14.82 -23.54
N LYS A 288 -41.23 -14.34 -23.84
CA LYS A 288 -42.23 -15.11 -24.61
C LYS A 288 -42.21 -14.86 -26.12
N GLU A 289 -41.42 -13.91 -26.65
CA GLU A 289 -41.51 -13.55 -28.08
C GLU A 289 -40.22 -13.71 -28.90
N ASN A 290 -39.06 -14.03 -28.31
CA ASN A 290 -37.83 -14.22 -29.11
C ASN A 290 -36.98 -15.41 -28.66
N LEU A 291 -37.34 -16.60 -29.14
CA LEU A 291 -36.52 -17.81 -29.12
C LEU A 291 -35.30 -17.67 -30.03
N ARG A 292 -34.26 -16.98 -29.55
CA ARG A 292 -32.86 -17.19 -29.96
C ARG A 292 -32.00 -17.10 -28.70
N PRO A 293 -31.37 -18.18 -28.23
CA PRO A 293 -30.40 -18.11 -27.16
C PRO A 293 -29.17 -17.39 -27.70
N ALA A 294 -29.11 -16.06 -27.55
CA ALA A 294 -27.86 -15.35 -27.64
C ALA A 294 -27.04 -15.83 -26.45
N THR A 295 -26.08 -16.71 -26.68
CA THR A 295 -25.09 -17.17 -25.71
C THR A 295 -24.31 -15.96 -25.21
N ARG A 296 -24.90 -15.20 -24.26
CA ARG A 296 -24.23 -14.09 -23.59
C ARG A 296 -23.02 -14.71 -22.92
N ASP A 297 -21.87 -14.30 -23.41
CA ASP A 297 -20.58 -14.74 -22.96
C ASP A 297 -20.36 -14.30 -21.49
N SER A 298 -20.71 -15.20 -20.57
CA SER A 298 -20.74 -14.93 -19.13
C SER A 298 -19.39 -14.45 -18.59
N LEU A 299 -18.28 -14.90 -19.20
CA LEU A 299 -16.94 -14.46 -18.82
C LEU A 299 -16.70 -13.02 -19.25
N ALA A 300 -16.97 -12.68 -20.52
CA ALA A 300 -16.85 -11.31 -21.01
C ALA A 300 -17.78 -10.33 -20.24
N ALA A 301 -18.98 -10.78 -19.88
CA ALA A 301 -19.89 -10.04 -19.03
C ALA A 301 -19.31 -9.79 -17.62
N ALA A 302 -18.63 -10.78 -17.03
CA ALA A 302 -18.03 -10.67 -15.69
C ALA A 302 -16.86 -9.67 -15.61
N VAL A 303 -16.17 -9.40 -16.73
CA VAL A 303 -15.04 -8.45 -16.77
C VAL A 303 -15.49 -7.02 -17.14
N THR A 304 -16.74 -6.84 -17.59
CA THR A 304 -17.32 -5.53 -17.93
C THR A 304 -17.15 -4.54 -16.76
N PRO A 305 -16.68 -3.29 -17.02
CA PRO A 305 -16.52 -2.63 -18.33
C PRO A 305 -15.16 -2.82 -19.03
N LEU A 306 -14.24 -3.63 -18.49
CA LEU A 306 -12.93 -3.84 -19.10
C LEU A 306 -13.06 -4.77 -20.30
N VAL A 307 -12.78 -4.26 -21.51
CA VAL A 307 -12.89 -5.02 -22.76
C VAL A 307 -11.52 -5.52 -23.19
N VAL A 308 -11.38 -6.83 -23.35
CA VAL A 308 -10.19 -7.42 -23.99
C VAL A 308 -10.36 -7.30 -25.51
N PRO A 309 -9.36 -6.80 -26.25
CA PRO A 309 -9.50 -6.58 -27.69
C PRO A 309 -9.73 -7.88 -28.47
N ARG A 310 -10.59 -7.81 -29.50
CA ARG A 310 -10.90 -8.95 -30.38
C ARG A 310 -9.80 -9.32 -31.39
N PHE A 311 -8.74 -8.52 -31.48
CA PHE A 311 -7.62 -8.83 -32.38
C PHE A 311 -6.74 -9.97 -31.86
N VAL A 312 -6.91 -10.39 -30.60
CA VAL A 312 -6.21 -11.53 -30.03
C VAL A 312 -7.05 -12.80 -30.24
N SER A 313 -6.39 -13.97 -30.38
CA SER A 313 -7.12 -15.23 -30.58
C SER A 313 -8.06 -15.52 -29.41
N THR A 314 -9.19 -16.17 -29.68
CA THR A 314 -10.20 -16.49 -28.67
C THR A 314 -9.61 -17.16 -27.42
N PRO A 315 -8.70 -18.16 -27.51
CA PRO A 315 -8.11 -18.77 -26.32
C PRO A 315 -7.32 -17.78 -25.45
N VAL A 316 -6.57 -16.88 -26.07
CA VAL A 316 -5.79 -15.83 -25.38
C VAL A 316 -6.73 -14.83 -24.70
N GLN A 317 -7.80 -14.45 -25.41
CA GLN A 317 -8.83 -13.57 -24.85
C GLN A 317 -9.48 -14.18 -23.60
N ARG A 318 -9.80 -15.47 -23.61
CA ARG A 318 -10.38 -16.17 -22.44
C ARG A 318 -9.47 -16.14 -21.23
N VAL A 319 -8.20 -16.46 -21.43
CA VAL A 319 -7.22 -16.44 -20.35
C VAL A 319 -7.04 -15.01 -19.80
N ALA A 320 -7.03 -14.00 -20.67
CA ALA A 320 -6.96 -12.59 -20.28
C ALA A 320 -8.19 -12.14 -19.47
N GLU A 321 -9.39 -12.46 -19.93
CA GLU A 321 -10.65 -12.17 -19.24
C GLU A 321 -10.70 -12.86 -17.87
N TRP A 322 -10.27 -14.13 -17.81
CA TRP A 322 -10.17 -14.89 -16.56
C TRP A 322 -9.18 -14.26 -15.58
N ALA A 323 -7.99 -13.89 -16.04
CA ALA A 323 -6.98 -13.23 -15.20
C ALA A 323 -7.49 -11.91 -14.63
N LEU A 324 -8.18 -11.10 -15.43
CA LEU A 324 -8.81 -9.84 -15.00
C LEU A 324 -9.91 -10.08 -13.95
N MET A 325 -10.80 -11.04 -14.22
CA MET A 325 -11.87 -11.39 -13.29
C MET A 325 -11.32 -11.85 -11.94
N ARG A 326 -10.27 -12.68 -11.94
CA ARG A 326 -9.59 -13.16 -10.73
C ARG A 326 -8.96 -12.00 -9.96
N THR A 327 -8.21 -11.11 -10.61
CA THR A 327 -7.63 -9.92 -9.97
C THR A 327 -8.71 -9.04 -9.33
N ARG A 328 -9.85 -8.88 -10.00
CA ARG A 328 -10.97 -8.08 -9.49
C ARG A 328 -11.68 -8.74 -8.30
N ARG A 329 -11.81 -10.07 -8.30
CA ARG A 329 -12.49 -10.82 -7.22
C ARG A 329 -11.62 -10.97 -5.97
N ASP A 330 -10.31 -11.04 -6.13
CA ASP A 330 -9.37 -11.13 -5.01
C ASP A 330 -8.27 -10.06 -5.08
N PRO A 331 -8.59 -8.78 -4.83
CA PRO A 331 -7.61 -7.69 -4.86
C PRO A 331 -6.61 -7.77 -3.69
N ASN A 332 -6.92 -8.53 -2.63
CA ASN A 332 -6.07 -8.62 -1.45
C ASN A 332 -4.71 -9.23 -1.76
N ARG A 333 -4.60 -10.07 -2.80
CA ARG A 333 -3.33 -10.59 -3.31
C ARG A 333 -2.36 -9.49 -3.76
N LEU A 334 -2.88 -8.33 -4.15
CA LEU A 334 -2.09 -7.17 -4.58
C LEU A 334 -1.50 -6.39 -3.41
N MET A 335 -2.02 -6.54 -2.18
CA MET A 335 -1.48 -5.83 -1.02
C MET A 335 -0.02 -6.20 -0.73
N PHE A 336 0.42 -7.39 -1.13
CA PHE A 336 1.82 -7.81 -1.01
C PHE A 336 2.77 -7.00 -1.92
N LEU A 337 2.27 -6.50 -3.06
CA LEU A 337 3.02 -5.64 -3.96
C LEU A 337 3.23 -4.24 -3.36
N LEU A 338 2.39 -3.83 -2.42
CA LEU A 338 2.56 -2.55 -1.72
C LEU A 338 3.75 -2.58 -0.75
N ILE A 339 4.19 -3.76 -0.28
CA ILE A 339 5.30 -3.85 0.67
C ILE A 339 6.60 -3.27 0.06
N PRO A 340 7.07 -3.70 -1.12
CA PRO A 340 8.23 -3.05 -1.76
C PRO A 340 7.98 -1.57 -2.11
N VAL A 341 6.76 -1.21 -2.53
CA VAL A 341 6.40 0.19 -2.84
C VAL A 341 6.62 1.08 -1.63
N PHE A 342 6.14 0.69 -0.46
CA PHE A 342 6.32 1.47 0.76
C PHE A 342 7.77 1.41 1.25
N ALA A 343 8.39 0.23 1.24
CA ALA A 343 9.76 0.05 1.73
C ALA A 343 10.80 0.86 0.94
N ILE A 344 10.65 0.94 -0.39
CA ILE A 344 11.61 1.62 -1.27
C ILE A 344 11.09 3.00 -1.70
N GLY A 345 9.83 3.10 -2.06
CA GLY A 345 9.23 4.34 -2.57
C GLY A 345 9.08 5.42 -1.50
N SER A 346 8.71 5.06 -0.26
CA SER A 346 8.52 6.07 0.81
C SER A 346 9.82 6.82 1.15
N PRO A 347 10.98 6.16 1.34
CA PRO A 347 12.24 6.87 1.52
C PRO A 347 12.60 7.77 0.33
N LEU A 348 12.45 7.27 -0.91
CA LEU A 348 12.78 8.03 -2.11
C LEU A 348 11.92 9.30 -2.23
N VAL A 349 10.61 9.18 -2.04
CA VAL A 349 9.69 10.33 -2.07
C VAL A 349 10.01 11.28 -0.91
N SER A 350 10.26 10.77 0.29
CA SER A 350 10.64 11.61 1.45
C SER A 350 11.91 12.42 1.17
N THR A 351 12.95 11.79 0.62
CA THR A 351 14.19 12.47 0.24
C THR A 351 13.95 13.48 -0.89
N ALA A 352 13.11 13.16 -1.87
CA ALA A 352 12.74 14.06 -2.96
C ALA A 352 12.09 15.34 -2.43
N VAL A 353 11.14 15.19 -1.51
CA VAL A 353 10.42 16.30 -0.87
C VAL A 353 11.39 17.16 -0.07
N GLN A 354 12.23 16.54 0.77
CA GLN A 354 13.17 17.27 1.62
C GLN A 354 14.22 18.05 0.82
N SER A 355 14.64 17.51 -0.33
CA SER A 355 15.61 18.14 -1.23
C SER A 355 14.99 19.09 -2.27
N GLY A 356 13.66 19.24 -2.30
CA GLY A 356 12.95 20.04 -3.32
C GLY A 356 13.06 19.48 -4.74
N SER A 357 13.41 18.20 -4.90
CA SER A 357 13.72 17.55 -6.18
C SER A 357 12.59 16.67 -6.72
N ILE A 358 11.34 16.85 -6.24
CA ILE A 358 10.18 16.02 -6.63
C ILE A 358 9.95 16.05 -8.15
N GLY A 359 10.04 17.22 -8.77
CA GLY A 359 9.88 17.34 -10.23
C GLY A 359 10.96 16.55 -10.99
N ALA A 360 12.19 16.50 -10.48
CA ALA A 360 13.26 15.70 -11.06
C ALA A 360 13.03 14.20 -10.85
N LEU A 361 12.58 13.77 -9.67
CA LEU A 361 12.42 12.34 -9.39
C LEU A 361 11.11 11.74 -9.92
N GLY A 362 10.04 12.53 -10.10
CA GLY A 362 8.72 12.04 -10.45
C GLY A 362 8.66 11.29 -11.79
N ALA A 363 9.20 11.88 -12.87
CA ALA A 363 9.16 11.26 -14.20
C ALA A 363 10.00 9.97 -14.30
N PRO A 364 11.27 9.92 -13.83
CA PRO A 364 12.05 8.68 -13.78
C PRO A 364 11.43 7.62 -12.87
N LEU A 365 10.90 8.02 -11.70
CA LEU A 365 10.29 7.08 -10.76
C LEU A 365 9.05 6.41 -11.36
N THR A 366 8.16 7.18 -11.97
CA THR A 366 6.97 6.63 -12.64
C THR A 366 7.34 5.76 -13.83
N ALA A 367 8.33 6.18 -14.63
CA ALA A 367 8.81 5.43 -15.79
C ALA A 367 9.36 4.04 -15.45
N VAL A 368 9.82 3.81 -14.22
CA VAL A 368 10.44 2.54 -13.79
C VAL A 368 9.52 1.75 -12.84
N ALA A 369 8.91 2.41 -11.86
CA ALA A 369 8.14 1.73 -10.82
C ALA A 369 6.77 1.23 -11.31
N LEU A 370 6.08 1.99 -12.17
CA LEU A 370 4.76 1.59 -12.66
C LEU A 370 4.81 0.37 -13.60
N PRO A 371 5.78 0.25 -14.53
CA PRO A 371 5.98 -0.99 -15.29
C PRO A 371 6.15 -2.22 -14.41
N TRP A 372 6.96 -2.13 -13.35
CA TRP A 372 7.14 -3.22 -12.40
C TRP A 372 5.83 -3.58 -11.69
N LEU A 373 5.07 -2.58 -11.25
CA LEU A 373 3.77 -2.80 -10.61
C LEU A 373 2.81 -3.52 -11.55
N VAL A 374 2.63 -3.02 -12.77
CA VAL A 374 1.73 -3.61 -13.78
C VAL A 374 2.16 -5.02 -14.16
N GLY A 375 3.46 -5.24 -14.39
CA GLY A 375 4.00 -6.58 -14.67
C GLY A 375 3.70 -7.58 -13.55
N SER A 376 3.61 -7.11 -12.31
CA SER A 376 3.35 -7.96 -11.15
C SER A 376 1.86 -8.31 -10.92
N LEU A 377 0.92 -7.64 -11.59
CA LEU A 377 -0.52 -7.75 -11.28
C LEU A 377 -1.15 -9.09 -11.67
N PHE A 378 -0.76 -9.66 -12.81
CA PHE A 378 -1.54 -10.72 -13.46
C PHE A 378 -0.85 -12.09 -13.48
N ALA A 379 0.49 -12.16 -13.38
CA ALA A 379 1.22 -13.38 -13.66
C ALA A 379 2.32 -13.73 -12.64
N MET A 380 2.18 -13.28 -11.38
CA MET A 380 3.15 -13.59 -10.31
C MET A 380 2.95 -14.96 -9.64
N ASN A 381 1.83 -15.65 -9.88
CA ASN A 381 1.59 -17.02 -9.41
C ASN A 381 0.67 -17.81 -10.37
N PRO A 382 0.98 -17.89 -11.67
CA PRO A 382 0.03 -18.35 -12.69
C PRO A 382 -0.39 -19.81 -12.52
N LEU A 383 0.49 -20.71 -12.05
CA LEU A 383 0.12 -22.11 -11.82
C LEU A 383 -0.63 -22.29 -10.50
N GLY A 384 -0.20 -21.57 -9.46
CA GLY A 384 -0.85 -21.62 -8.15
C GLY A 384 -2.26 -21.04 -8.17
N ASP A 385 -2.47 -19.98 -8.95
CA ASP A 385 -3.78 -19.34 -9.10
C ASP A 385 -4.82 -20.27 -9.76
N GLU A 386 -4.41 -21.19 -10.63
CA GLU A 386 -5.29 -22.21 -11.22
C GLU A 386 -5.77 -23.24 -10.19
N GLY A 387 -4.99 -23.52 -9.15
CA GLY A 387 -5.39 -24.41 -8.06
C GLY A 387 -5.92 -25.77 -8.56
N ALA A 388 -7.14 -26.13 -8.13
CA ALA A 388 -7.76 -27.40 -8.47
C ALA A 388 -8.12 -27.57 -9.97
N VAL A 389 -8.24 -26.48 -10.74
CA VAL A 389 -8.57 -26.56 -12.18
C VAL A 389 -7.34 -26.67 -13.07
N LEU A 390 -6.13 -26.62 -12.51
CA LEU A 390 -4.87 -26.66 -13.25
C LEU A 390 -4.78 -27.86 -14.24
N PRO A 391 -5.16 -29.10 -13.89
CA PRO A 391 -5.13 -30.22 -14.84
C PRO A 391 -6.00 -29.98 -16.09
N VAL A 392 -7.13 -29.31 -15.93
CA VAL A 392 -8.02 -28.94 -17.04
C VAL A 392 -7.36 -27.84 -17.87
N THR A 393 -6.78 -26.82 -17.22
CA THR A 393 -6.10 -25.72 -17.93
C THR A 393 -4.91 -26.21 -18.77
N LEU A 394 -4.13 -27.17 -18.26
CA LEU A 394 -2.99 -27.78 -18.97
C LEU A 394 -3.40 -28.61 -20.19
N THR A 395 -4.61 -29.16 -20.20
CA THR A 395 -5.11 -29.99 -21.31
C THR A 395 -5.94 -29.20 -22.31
N ALA A 396 -6.61 -28.13 -21.87
CA ALA A 396 -7.52 -27.34 -22.69
C ALA A 396 -6.84 -26.18 -23.45
N VAL A 397 -5.68 -25.70 -22.98
CA VAL A 397 -5.03 -24.50 -23.53
C VAL A 397 -3.55 -24.79 -23.81
N SER A 398 -3.04 -24.35 -24.95
CA SER A 398 -1.60 -24.41 -25.26
C SER A 398 -0.81 -23.35 -24.47
N GLY A 399 0.44 -23.65 -24.11
CA GLY A 399 1.26 -22.74 -23.30
C GLY A 399 1.48 -21.36 -23.91
N ASP A 400 1.54 -21.24 -25.23
CA ASP A 400 1.66 -19.94 -25.91
C ASP A 400 0.40 -19.09 -25.73
N HIS A 401 -0.78 -19.70 -25.86
CA HIS A 401 -2.05 -19.01 -25.63
C HIS A 401 -2.22 -18.62 -24.16
N TYR A 402 -1.83 -19.51 -23.23
CA TYR A 402 -1.89 -19.23 -21.81
C TYR A 402 -0.99 -18.06 -21.40
N VAL A 403 0.30 -18.10 -21.79
CA VAL A 403 1.27 -17.06 -21.47
C VAL A 403 0.87 -15.71 -22.10
N ARG A 404 0.47 -15.70 -23.38
CA ARG A 404 -0.02 -14.47 -24.02
C ARG A 404 -1.26 -13.92 -23.32
N GLY A 405 -2.16 -14.78 -22.87
CA GLY A 405 -3.38 -14.37 -22.16
C GLY A 405 -3.09 -13.68 -20.84
N LEU A 406 -2.03 -14.09 -20.15
CA LEU A 406 -1.56 -13.44 -18.93
C LEU A 406 -0.88 -12.08 -19.19
N ILE A 407 -0.25 -11.92 -20.37
CA ILE A 407 0.45 -10.68 -20.76
C ILE A 407 -0.54 -9.60 -21.21
N VAL A 408 -1.56 -9.98 -21.99
CA VAL A 408 -2.49 -9.03 -22.65
C VAL A 408 -3.11 -8.00 -21.69
N PRO A 409 -3.65 -8.34 -20.51
CA PRO A 409 -4.21 -7.37 -19.58
C PRO A 409 -3.22 -6.27 -19.16
N GLY A 410 -1.96 -6.64 -18.90
CA GLY A 410 -0.92 -5.69 -18.52
C GLY A 410 -0.58 -4.72 -19.65
N LEU A 411 -0.58 -5.18 -20.90
CA LEU A 411 -0.33 -4.33 -22.06
C LEU A 411 -1.53 -3.46 -22.43
N VAL A 412 -2.75 -4.01 -22.45
CA VAL A 412 -3.95 -3.29 -22.90
C VAL A 412 -4.32 -2.18 -21.92
N PHE A 413 -4.26 -2.45 -20.62
CA PHE A 413 -4.68 -1.49 -19.60
C PHE A 413 -3.50 -0.75 -18.97
N GLY A 414 -2.39 -1.45 -18.69
CA GLY A 414 -1.26 -0.87 -17.99
C GLY A 414 -0.43 0.07 -18.87
N LEU A 415 -0.08 -0.33 -20.09
CA LEU A 415 0.74 0.47 -21.00
C LEU A 415 0.19 1.89 -21.23
N PRO A 416 -1.07 2.11 -21.64
CA PRO A 416 -1.56 3.47 -21.90
C PRO A 416 -1.58 4.32 -20.63
N ILE A 417 -1.91 3.73 -19.47
CA ILE A 417 -1.91 4.45 -18.19
C ILE A 417 -0.47 4.86 -17.82
N ILE A 418 0.50 3.98 -17.98
CA ILE A 418 1.91 4.26 -17.67
C ILE A 418 2.43 5.38 -18.56
N LEU A 419 2.22 5.28 -19.88
CA LEU A 419 2.66 6.31 -20.83
C LEU A 419 2.04 7.67 -20.48
N LEU A 420 0.75 7.70 -20.15
CA LEU A 420 0.06 8.92 -19.74
C LEU A 420 0.64 9.49 -18.43
N VAL A 421 0.77 8.67 -17.39
CA VAL A 421 1.26 9.12 -16.08
C VAL A 421 2.72 9.58 -16.15
N THR A 422 3.58 8.85 -16.86
CA THR A 422 4.97 9.25 -17.08
C THR A 422 5.06 10.51 -17.94
N GLY A 423 4.21 10.66 -18.96
CA GLY A 423 4.12 11.88 -19.75
C GLY A 423 3.70 13.10 -18.91
N LEU A 424 2.64 12.96 -18.11
CA LEU A 424 2.17 14.00 -17.19
C LEU A 424 3.23 14.37 -16.14
N ALA A 425 3.95 13.38 -15.59
CA ALA A 425 5.07 13.61 -14.69
C ALA A 425 6.23 14.35 -15.41
N GLY A 426 6.46 14.03 -16.69
CA GLY A 426 7.43 14.70 -17.55
C GLY A 426 7.13 16.19 -17.74
N LEU A 427 5.85 16.58 -17.87
CA LEU A 427 5.45 17.99 -18.04
C LEU A 427 5.83 18.89 -16.86
N VAL A 428 5.90 18.32 -15.65
CA VAL A 428 6.25 19.05 -14.42
C VAL A 428 7.74 18.84 -14.04
N SER A 429 8.49 18.11 -14.87
CA SER A 429 9.90 17.80 -14.62
C SER A 429 10.83 18.85 -15.22
N PRO A 430 12.05 19.04 -14.67
CA PRO A 430 13.02 20.00 -15.19
C PRO A 430 13.76 19.50 -16.45
N TYR A 431 13.31 18.40 -17.05
CA TYR A 431 14.00 17.75 -18.17
C TYR A 431 13.67 18.38 -19.52
N THR A 432 14.59 18.24 -20.47
CA THR A 432 14.39 18.63 -21.87
C THR A 432 13.31 17.76 -22.53
N ILE A 433 12.71 18.25 -23.62
CA ILE A 433 11.68 17.52 -24.37
C ILE A 433 12.20 16.14 -24.83
N GLY A 434 13.47 16.06 -25.24
CA GLY A 434 14.11 14.80 -25.64
C GLY A 434 14.19 13.78 -24.50
N GLU A 435 14.58 14.22 -23.30
CA GLU A 435 14.62 13.39 -22.10
C GLU A 435 13.22 12.96 -21.65
N GLN A 436 12.24 13.88 -21.69
CA GLN A 436 10.84 13.57 -21.38
C GLN A 436 10.27 12.50 -22.31
N LEU A 437 10.45 12.65 -23.63
CA LEU A 437 10.06 11.64 -24.62
C LEU A 437 10.82 10.33 -24.41
N GLY A 438 12.11 10.40 -24.10
CA GLY A 438 12.93 9.24 -23.78
C GLY A 438 12.40 8.47 -22.57
N LEU A 439 11.96 9.15 -21.50
CA LEU A 439 11.35 8.52 -20.33
C LEU A 439 10.01 7.87 -20.65
N VAL A 440 9.18 8.51 -21.48
CA VAL A 440 7.90 7.92 -21.94
C VAL A 440 8.17 6.65 -22.75
N ILE A 441 9.10 6.69 -23.72
CA ILE A 441 9.50 5.52 -24.51
C ILE A 441 10.07 4.42 -23.61
N LEU A 442 10.94 4.78 -22.66
CA LEU A 442 11.52 3.85 -21.69
C LEU A 442 10.44 3.18 -20.85
N SER A 443 9.44 3.93 -20.39
CA SER A 443 8.32 3.37 -19.60
C SER A 443 7.51 2.35 -20.41
N GLY A 444 7.28 2.62 -21.70
CA GLY A 444 6.63 1.67 -22.61
C GLY A 444 7.46 0.41 -22.81
N TYR A 445 8.75 0.57 -23.09
CA TYR A 445 9.71 -0.53 -23.19
C TYR A 445 9.73 -1.40 -21.93
N LEU A 446 9.89 -0.79 -20.75
CA LEU A 446 9.92 -1.51 -19.47
C LEU A 446 8.58 -2.19 -19.18
N THR A 447 7.46 -1.63 -19.62
CA THR A 447 6.14 -2.27 -19.45
C THR A 447 6.08 -3.58 -20.26
N VAL A 448 6.54 -3.54 -21.51
CA VAL A 448 6.60 -4.75 -22.35
C VAL A 448 7.52 -5.80 -21.72
N VAL A 449 8.70 -5.39 -21.25
CA VAL A 449 9.64 -6.30 -20.58
C VAL A 449 9.02 -6.91 -19.33
N ALA A 450 8.53 -6.07 -18.40
CA ALA A 450 8.00 -6.50 -17.11
C ALA A 450 6.83 -7.50 -17.25
N VAL A 451 5.87 -7.17 -18.11
CA VAL A 451 4.71 -8.03 -18.34
C VAL A 451 5.12 -9.36 -19.01
N THR A 452 6.11 -9.35 -19.90
CA THR A 452 6.56 -10.55 -20.62
C THR A 452 7.35 -11.52 -19.74
N ILE A 453 8.20 -11.01 -18.85
CA ILE A 453 9.02 -11.86 -17.96
C ILE A 453 8.23 -12.42 -16.77
N SER A 454 7.13 -11.74 -16.39
CA SER A 454 6.33 -12.04 -15.20
C SER A 454 5.80 -13.49 -15.16
N PRO A 455 5.16 -14.04 -16.21
CA PRO A 455 4.73 -15.44 -16.22
C PRO A 455 5.86 -16.44 -15.96
N ALA A 456 7.04 -16.22 -16.53
CA ALA A 456 8.18 -17.12 -16.37
C ALA A 456 8.65 -17.18 -14.91
N ILE A 457 8.73 -16.02 -14.26
CA ILE A 457 9.12 -15.90 -12.86
C ILE A 457 8.05 -16.51 -11.95
N GLY A 458 6.77 -16.23 -12.20
CA GLY A 458 5.67 -16.82 -11.45
C GLY A 458 5.60 -18.35 -11.57
N MET A 459 5.84 -18.90 -12.76
CA MET A 459 5.92 -20.35 -13.00
C MET A 459 7.18 -20.98 -12.38
N ALA A 460 8.25 -20.20 -12.18
CA ALA A 460 9.47 -20.69 -11.54
C ALA A 460 9.34 -20.81 -10.02
N PHE A 461 8.47 -20.02 -9.42
CA PHE A 461 8.25 -20.01 -7.97
C PHE A 461 6.77 -20.21 -7.62
N PRO A 462 6.13 -21.30 -8.07
CA PRO A 462 4.69 -21.48 -7.91
C PRO A 462 4.33 -21.71 -6.44
N ARG A 463 3.18 -21.19 -6.03
CA ARG A 463 2.63 -21.38 -4.70
C ARG A 463 1.24 -21.99 -4.78
N PHE A 464 1.13 -23.24 -4.33
CA PHE A 464 -0.11 -24.03 -4.33
C PHE A 464 -0.79 -24.08 -2.95
N SER A 465 -0.06 -23.77 -1.88
CA SER A 465 -0.62 -23.70 -0.53
C SER A 465 -1.09 -22.29 -0.22
N ALA A 466 -2.36 -22.17 0.09
CA ALA A 466 -2.93 -20.93 0.59
C ALA A 466 -2.32 -20.61 1.95
N ILE A 467 -2.13 -19.31 2.21
CA ILE A 467 -1.90 -18.84 3.57
C ILE A 467 -3.18 -18.12 3.96
N SER A 468 -3.67 -18.37 5.17
CA SER A 468 -4.64 -17.48 5.78
C SER A 468 -3.99 -16.12 6.03
N VAL A 469 -4.33 -15.12 5.21
CA VAL A 469 -3.84 -13.74 5.39
C VAL A 469 -4.77 -13.03 6.36
N GLY A 470 -4.53 -13.21 7.67
CA GLY A 470 -5.31 -12.56 8.72
C GLY A 470 -6.70 -13.19 8.94
N GLN A 471 -7.77 -12.43 8.65
CA GLN A 471 -9.16 -12.77 9.02
C GLN A 471 -10.05 -13.20 7.84
N SER A 472 -9.50 -13.27 6.61
CA SER A 472 -10.26 -13.58 5.40
C SER A 472 -9.75 -14.85 4.72
N ARG A 473 -10.66 -15.51 3.99
CA ARG A 473 -10.48 -16.77 3.24
C ARG A 473 -9.08 -16.93 2.66
N ASP A 474 -8.57 -18.15 2.73
CA ASP A 474 -7.35 -18.64 2.10
C ASP A 474 -7.00 -17.88 0.81
N VAL A 475 -6.03 -16.96 0.91
CA VAL A 475 -5.46 -16.26 -0.24
C VAL A 475 -4.17 -17.00 -0.62
N LEU A 476 -3.92 -17.11 -1.92
CA LEU A 476 -2.67 -17.63 -2.47
C LEU A 476 -1.81 -16.44 -2.93
N PRO A 477 -1.14 -15.70 -2.01
CA PRO A 477 -0.30 -14.61 -2.43
C PRO A 477 0.94 -15.14 -3.18
N PRO A 478 1.49 -14.37 -4.13
CA PRO A 478 2.72 -14.75 -4.80
C PRO A 478 3.85 -14.93 -3.78
N ARG A 479 4.83 -15.77 -4.12
CA ARG A 479 6.03 -15.90 -3.27
C ARG A 479 6.78 -14.57 -3.27
N MET A 480 7.23 -14.10 -2.10
CA MET A 480 8.03 -12.87 -2.00
C MET A 480 9.32 -12.96 -2.84
N THR A 481 9.85 -14.18 -3.05
CA THR A 481 10.99 -14.40 -3.95
C THR A 481 10.65 -14.08 -5.40
N ALA A 482 9.46 -14.44 -5.90
CA ALA A 482 9.02 -14.09 -7.25
C ALA A 482 8.92 -12.58 -7.42
N VAL A 483 8.31 -11.90 -6.44
CA VAL A 483 8.18 -10.45 -6.40
C VAL A 483 9.56 -9.78 -6.40
N ALA A 484 10.50 -10.28 -5.58
CA ALA A 484 11.86 -9.74 -5.48
C ALA A 484 12.67 -9.95 -6.77
N VAL A 485 12.61 -11.14 -7.38
CA VAL A 485 13.30 -11.43 -8.66
C VAL A 485 12.74 -10.54 -9.77
N HIS A 486 11.41 -10.41 -9.86
CA HIS A 486 10.77 -9.50 -10.82
C HIS A 486 11.17 -8.04 -10.57
N ALA A 487 11.22 -7.60 -9.30
CA ALA A 487 11.69 -6.27 -8.93
C ALA A 487 13.15 -6.03 -9.36
N VAL A 488 14.06 -6.97 -9.10
CA VAL A 488 15.46 -6.85 -9.48
C VAL A 488 15.64 -6.76 -11.00
N LEU A 489 14.93 -7.62 -11.75
CA LEU A 489 15.06 -7.68 -13.22
C LEU A 489 14.42 -6.48 -13.93
N VAL A 490 13.46 -5.78 -13.31
CA VAL A 490 12.81 -4.60 -13.92
C VAL A 490 13.37 -3.31 -13.36
N LEU A 491 13.42 -3.16 -12.03
CA LEU A 491 13.76 -1.89 -11.39
C LEU A 491 15.25 -1.55 -11.53
N LEU A 492 16.18 -2.51 -11.43
CA LEU A 492 17.61 -2.18 -11.53
C LEU A 492 18.01 -1.76 -12.96
N PRO A 493 17.71 -2.55 -14.02
CA PRO A 493 18.01 -2.12 -15.38
C PRO A 493 17.21 -0.86 -15.77
N GLY A 494 15.95 -0.76 -15.33
CA GLY A 494 15.11 0.41 -15.59
C GLY A 494 15.65 1.68 -14.93
N ALA A 495 16.06 1.61 -13.67
CA ALA A 495 16.67 2.75 -12.96
C ALA A 495 18.01 3.15 -13.60
N LEU A 496 18.82 2.17 -14.04
CA LEU A 496 20.05 2.45 -14.77
C LEU A 496 19.77 3.17 -16.09
N LEU A 497 18.81 2.68 -16.89
CA LEU A 497 18.43 3.32 -18.16
C LEU A 497 17.88 4.74 -17.95
N ALA A 498 17.02 4.92 -16.94
CA ALA A 498 16.48 6.25 -16.60
C ALA A 498 17.61 7.20 -16.14
N ALA A 499 18.52 6.72 -15.29
CA ALA A 499 19.66 7.50 -14.84
C ALA A 499 20.64 7.82 -15.98
N LEU A 500 20.92 6.89 -16.89
CA LEU A 500 21.73 7.17 -18.07
C LEU A 500 21.09 8.23 -18.97
N LEU A 501 19.76 8.22 -19.10
CA LEU A 501 19.03 9.18 -19.91
C LEU A 501 19.07 10.59 -19.32
N VAL A 502 18.74 10.74 -18.02
CA VAL A 502 18.51 12.07 -17.41
C VAL A 502 19.63 12.56 -16.49
N ALA A 503 20.55 11.67 -16.08
CA ALA A 503 21.62 11.97 -15.14
C ALA A 503 22.87 11.09 -15.40
N PRO A 504 23.45 11.10 -16.62
CA PRO A 504 24.52 10.18 -17.01
C PRO A 504 25.76 10.26 -16.11
N ARG A 505 26.06 11.46 -15.58
CA ARG A 505 27.13 11.67 -14.61
C ARG A 505 26.88 10.89 -13.33
N VAL A 506 25.67 10.97 -12.79
CA VAL A 506 25.26 10.25 -11.57
C VAL A 506 25.32 8.75 -11.84
N ALA A 507 24.77 8.28 -12.96
CA ALA A 507 24.83 6.88 -13.35
C ALA A 507 26.28 6.36 -13.39
N ARG A 508 27.20 7.10 -14.04
CA ARG A 508 28.63 6.75 -14.08
C ARG A 508 29.26 6.68 -12.69
N THR A 509 29.00 7.67 -11.84
CA THR A 509 29.52 7.67 -10.46
C THR A 509 28.98 6.53 -9.62
N VAL A 510 27.70 6.19 -9.77
CA VAL A 510 27.07 5.07 -9.06
C VAL A 510 27.68 3.75 -9.55
N LEU A 511 27.86 3.56 -10.86
CA LEU A 511 28.51 2.37 -11.41
C LEU A 511 29.95 2.24 -10.90
N ALA A 512 30.73 3.32 -10.94
CA ALA A 512 32.11 3.33 -10.42
C ALA A 512 32.16 3.03 -8.91
N GLY A 513 31.20 3.58 -8.16
CA GLY A 513 31.03 3.30 -6.73
C GLY A 513 30.71 1.84 -6.46
N VAL A 514 29.66 1.30 -7.09
CA VAL A 514 29.16 -0.06 -6.84
C VAL A 514 30.16 -1.13 -7.29
N PHE A 515 30.75 -0.97 -8.49
CA PHE A 515 31.63 -1.99 -9.07
C PHE A 515 33.11 -1.78 -8.76
N GLY A 516 33.50 -0.62 -8.23
CA GLY A 516 34.89 -0.32 -7.90
C GLY A 516 35.07 0.10 -6.45
N PHE A 517 34.67 1.33 -6.11
CA PHE A 517 35.08 1.96 -4.85
C PHE A 517 34.52 1.29 -3.60
N VAL A 518 33.26 0.82 -3.60
CA VAL A 518 32.64 0.15 -2.46
C VAL A 518 33.34 -1.19 -2.15
N PRO A 519 33.52 -2.11 -3.13
CA PRO A 519 34.35 -3.29 -2.93
C PRO A 519 35.76 -2.98 -2.42
N THR A 520 36.42 -1.94 -2.97
CA THR A 520 37.74 -1.49 -2.49
C THR A 520 37.71 -1.14 -1.01
N ILE A 521 36.78 -0.27 -0.58
CA ILE A 521 36.67 0.16 0.82
C ILE A 521 36.40 -1.04 1.73
N VAL A 522 35.50 -1.94 1.34
CA VAL A 522 35.19 -3.15 2.13
C VAL A 522 36.42 -4.04 2.29
N LEU A 523 37.17 -4.28 1.21
CA LEU A 523 38.38 -5.10 1.26
C LEU A 523 39.50 -4.44 2.07
N GLU A 524 39.66 -3.12 1.98
CA GLU A 524 40.64 -2.38 2.79
C GLU A 524 40.29 -2.40 4.28
N LEU A 525 39.00 -2.26 4.63
CA LEU A 525 38.51 -2.41 6.00
C LEU A 525 38.69 -3.83 6.54
N LEU A 526 38.53 -4.87 5.71
CA LEU A 526 38.79 -6.25 6.11
C LEU A 526 40.29 -6.55 6.25
N ASN A 527 41.14 -5.76 5.59
CA ASN A 527 42.59 -5.90 5.62
C ASN A 527 43.25 -5.12 6.78
N SER A 528 42.48 -4.52 7.70
CA SER A 528 43.02 -3.76 8.84
C SER A 528 43.55 -4.63 10.00
N SER A 529 43.69 -5.94 9.81
CA SER A 529 44.36 -6.84 10.77
C SER A 529 45.90 -6.73 10.65
N PRO A 530 46.66 -6.89 11.74
CA PRO A 530 48.12 -6.72 11.76
C PRO A 530 48.88 -7.63 10.77
N ASP A 531 48.33 -8.81 10.49
CA ASP A 531 48.85 -9.78 9.51
C ASP A 531 48.11 -9.66 8.16
N GLY A 532 48.11 -8.46 7.57
CA GLY A 532 47.38 -8.14 6.35
C GLY A 532 47.65 -9.15 5.22
N ILE A 533 46.58 -9.72 4.65
CA ILE A 533 46.68 -10.71 3.58
C ILE A 533 46.92 -9.97 2.27
N GLY A 534 48.12 -10.06 1.68
CA GLY A 534 48.48 -9.35 0.43
C GLY A 534 47.55 -9.61 -0.78
N ILE A 535 46.75 -10.67 -0.72
CA ILE A 535 45.71 -10.96 -1.72
C ILE A 535 44.56 -9.94 -1.63
N LEU A 536 44.16 -9.52 -0.43
CA LEU A 536 43.06 -8.56 -0.23
C LEU A 536 43.44 -7.16 -0.72
N SER A 537 44.69 -6.72 -0.51
CA SER A 537 45.18 -5.45 -1.03
C SER A 537 45.27 -5.45 -2.56
N THR A 538 45.70 -6.57 -3.16
CA THR A 538 45.74 -6.75 -4.61
C THR A 538 44.33 -6.69 -5.21
N ALA A 539 43.37 -7.39 -4.59
CA ALA A 539 41.96 -7.34 -5.00
C ALA A 539 41.37 -5.93 -4.85
N ALA A 540 41.65 -5.23 -3.74
CA ALA A 540 41.20 -3.86 -3.53
C ALA A 540 41.73 -2.90 -4.60
N GLY A 541 43.00 -3.04 -4.99
CA GLY A 541 43.63 -2.29 -6.08
C GLY A 541 42.98 -2.57 -7.44
N ALA A 542 42.65 -3.83 -7.73
CA ALA A 542 41.93 -4.19 -8.96
C ALA A 542 40.54 -3.54 -9.03
N PHE A 543 39.77 -3.56 -7.94
CA PHE A 543 38.47 -2.88 -7.89
C PHE A 543 38.59 -1.36 -7.99
N ARG A 544 39.63 -0.75 -7.40
CA ARG A 544 39.89 0.69 -7.54
C ARG A 544 40.12 1.05 -9.00
N ALA A 545 40.96 0.28 -9.70
CA ALA A 545 41.21 0.46 -11.13
C ALA A 545 39.93 0.30 -11.95
N VAL A 546 39.03 -0.63 -11.61
CA VAL A 546 37.71 -0.74 -12.25
C VAL A 546 36.89 0.54 -12.06
N GLY A 547 36.84 1.10 -10.85
CA GLY A 547 36.13 2.35 -10.56
C GLY A 547 36.69 3.53 -11.36
N GLU A 548 38.01 3.69 -11.41
CA GLU A 548 38.70 4.73 -12.18
C GLU A 548 38.46 4.58 -13.69
N ASN A 549 38.53 3.35 -14.20
CA ASN A 549 38.23 3.05 -15.60
C ASN A 549 36.79 3.42 -15.96
N ILE A 550 35.82 3.14 -15.08
CA ILE A 550 34.41 3.53 -15.30
C ILE A 550 34.27 5.06 -15.35
N LEU A 551 34.97 5.80 -14.48
CA LEU A 551 34.95 7.26 -14.49
C LEU A 551 35.61 7.86 -15.75
N ALA A 552 36.59 7.17 -16.33
CA ALA A 552 37.26 7.56 -17.56
C ALA A 552 36.39 7.41 -18.82
N ILE A 553 35.33 6.59 -18.77
CA ILE A 553 34.40 6.43 -19.91
C ILE A 553 33.66 7.75 -20.17
N GLY A 554 33.68 8.20 -21.43
CA GLY A 554 32.92 9.37 -21.87
C GLY A 554 31.41 9.18 -21.65
N LEU A 555 30.70 10.25 -21.25
CA LEU A 555 29.27 10.17 -20.92
C LEU A 555 28.44 9.66 -22.10
N ASP A 556 28.71 10.16 -23.31
CA ASP A 556 28.01 9.77 -24.53
C ASP A 556 28.26 8.29 -24.86
N GLN A 557 29.49 7.83 -24.65
CA GLN A 557 29.87 6.44 -24.87
C GLN A 557 29.16 5.51 -23.86
N LEU A 558 29.07 5.92 -22.59
CA LEU A 558 28.35 5.17 -21.56
C LEU A 558 26.85 5.12 -21.85
N GLN A 559 26.25 6.22 -22.31
CA GLN A 559 24.84 6.28 -22.69
C GLN A 559 24.53 5.37 -23.88
N ILE A 560 25.32 5.47 -24.96
CA ILE A 560 25.09 4.71 -26.19
C ILE A 560 25.37 3.22 -25.98
N ILE A 561 26.56 2.87 -25.48
CA ILE A 561 26.98 1.47 -25.35
C ILE A 561 26.29 0.83 -24.16
N GLY A 562 26.33 1.46 -22.98
CA GLY A 562 25.72 0.93 -21.76
C GLY A 562 24.19 0.89 -21.85
N GLY A 563 23.58 1.97 -22.36
CA GLY A 563 22.14 2.00 -22.62
C GLY A 563 21.72 0.98 -23.69
N GLY A 564 22.42 0.95 -24.82
CA GLY A 564 22.15 0.01 -25.91
C GLY A 564 22.27 -1.46 -25.48
N ALA A 565 23.34 -1.81 -24.75
CA ALA A 565 23.52 -3.16 -24.22
C ALA A 565 22.40 -3.55 -23.24
N THR A 566 21.96 -2.63 -22.38
CA THR A 566 20.88 -2.88 -21.41
C THR A 566 19.52 -3.04 -22.10
N LEU A 567 19.25 -2.26 -23.16
CA LEU A 567 18.05 -2.40 -23.99
C LEU A 567 18.02 -3.74 -24.74
N ILE A 568 19.13 -4.11 -25.41
CA ILE A 568 19.24 -5.40 -26.10
C ILE A 568 19.11 -6.55 -25.10
N GLY A 569 19.75 -6.43 -23.94
CA GLY A 569 19.68 -7.42 -22.87
C GLY A 569 18.26 -7.65 -22.36
N GLY A 570 17.46 -6.61 -22.19
CA GLY A 570 16.06 -6.75 -21.76
C GLY A 570 15.16 -7.38 -22.83
N ILE A 571 15.39 -7.09 -24.12
CA ILE A 571 14.69 -7.78 -25.23
C ILE A 571 15.04 -9.27 -25.23
N LEU A 572 16.33 -9.60 -25.17
CA LEU A 572 16.80 -10.97 -25.17
C LEU A 572 16.28 -11.75 -23.94
N CYS A 573 16.34 -11.13 -22.76
CA CYS A 573 15.81 -11.69 -21.52
C CYS A 573 14.30 -11.96 -21.64
N SER A 574 13.54 -11.00 -22.18
CA SER A 574 12.10 -11.15 -22.41
C SER A 574 11.78 -12.30 -23.36
N TYR A 575 12.51 -12.42 -24.47
CA TYR A 575 12.35 -13.51 -25.43
C TYR A 575 12.65 -14.88 -24.79
N ILE A 576 13.79 -15.01 -24.10
CA ILE A 576 14.19 -16.26 -23.45
C ILE A 576 13.18 -16.66 -22.36
N LEU A 577 12.76 -15.71 -21.52
CA LEU A 577 11.82 -15.98 -20.43
C LEU A 577 10.42 -16.29 -20.95
N TYR A 578 9.96 -15.64 -22.02
CA TYR A 578 8.71 -16.01 -22.69
C TYR A 578 8.75 -17.46 -23.19
N GLN A 579 9.80 -17.85 -23.91
CA GLN A 579 9.95 -19.23 -24.40
C GLN A 579 10.03 -20.23 -23.24
N ASN A 580 10.74 -19.87 -22.17
CA ASN A 580 10.84 -20.68 -20.96
C ASN A 580 9.46 -20.87 -20.29
N ALA A 581 8.63 -19.81 -20.21
CA ALA A 581 7.29 -19.90 -19.65
C ALA A 581 6.39 -20.84 -20.46
N VAL A 582 6.38 -20.71 -21.78
CA VAL A 582 5.61 -21.59 -22.68
C VAL A 582 6.06 -23.04 -22.52
N HIS A 583 7.37 -23.28 -22.50
CA HIS A 583 7.95 -24.60 -22.35
C HIS A 583 7.64 -25.23 -20.99
N ARG A 584 7.75 -24.46 -19.90
CA ARG A 584 7.42 -24.91 -18.55
C ARG A 584 5.96 -25.28 -18.43
N PHE A 585 5.07 -24.47 -18.99
CA PHE A 585 3.63 -24.76 -18.98
C PHE A 585 3.34 -26.08 -19.71
N ASN A 586 3.85 -26.25 -20.93
CA ASN A 586 3.60 -27.45 -21.74
C ASN A 586 4.19 -28.74 -21.12
N ARG A 587 5.25 -28.62 -20.30
CA ARG A 587 5.90 -29.75 -19.63
C ARG A 587 5.45 -29.94 -18.18
N TYR A 588 4.52 -29.13 -17.69
CA TYR A 588 4.13 -29.19 -16.30
C TYR A 588 3.31 -30.45 -16.02
N VAL A 589 3.77 -31.25 -15.06
CA VAL A 589 3.05 -32.44 -14.58
C VAL A 589 2.60 -32.15 -13.14
N PRO A 590 1.28 -32.04 -12.88
CA PRO A 590 0.79 -31.87 -11.51
C PRO A 590 1.12 -33.14 -10.70
N LEU A 591 1.74 -32.95 -9.54
CA LEU A 591 2.07 -34.01 -8.57
C LEU A 591 0.86 -34.38 -7.71
#